data_AF-A0A2E3DK42-F1
#
_entry.id   AF-A0A2E3DK42-F1
#
_cell.length_a   1.000
_cell.length_b   1.000
_cell.length_c   1.000
_cell.angle_alpha   90.00
_cell.angle_beta   90.00
_cell.angle_gamma   90.00
#
_symmetry.space_group_name_H-M   'P 1'
#
loop_
_entity.id
_entity.type
_entity.pdbx_description
1 polymer ?
#
loop_
_entity_poly.entity_id
_entity_poly.type
_entity_poly.pdbx_seq_one_letter_code
_entity_poly.pdbx_strand_id
1 'polypeptide(L)'
;MSVTVAQFKEADPSDAYQIVGYQEYSNALNNLVPLVKEADEVSLRAYNKIISDMPELVVYTNLSRRFNLFQTQNSSLTPLLRNTLNLYRQSSLNETSNDADAYRRSGIGWLIALARLEHGAIEIGYQTNVSPFNLEQLTKVETPAFLALLLDGARSHYWAMNMDSVTHYLLDGNVPKVSDRTALAYGRRAVLVQEMVKTLNRIAGQQFTPAQKQELQSWYNNMSKVREGVVYNVYETYKVAIAKKGIANIDLRGCPPLVSGIRSDIISRRARISITE
;
A
#
# COMPACT_ATOMS: atom_id res chain seq x y z
N MET A 1 -47.95 5.74 -3.68
CA MET A 1 -46.79 5.57 -2.79
C MET A 1 -46.02 4.36 -3.30
N SER A 2 -44.86 4.57 -3.94
CA SER A 2 -44.04 3.48 -4.46
C SER A 2 -42.96 3.17 -3.43
N VAL A 3 -42.95 1.93 -2.92
CA VAL A 3 -41.94 1.44 -1.99
C VAL A 3 -40.68 1.15 -2.79
N THR A 4 -39.64 1.95 -2.58
CA THR A 4 -38.32 1.69 -3.17
C THR A 4 -37.71 0.49 -2.47
N VAL A 5 -37.78 -0.68 -3.10
CA VAL A 5 -37.08 -1.89 -2.66
C VAL A 5 -35.58 -1.61 -2.75
N ALA A 6 -34.85 -1.88 -1.65
CA ALA A 6 -33.41 -1.75 -1.63
C ALA A 6 -32.80 -2.63 -2.74
N GLN A 7 -32.22 -2.02 -3.76
CA GLN A 7 -31.38 -2.73 -4.71
C GLN A 7 -30.07 -3.07 -4.01
N PHE A 8 -29.93 -4.34 -3.60
CA PHE A 8 -28.64 -4.87 -3.21
C PHE A 8 -27.73 -4.80 -4.44
N LYS A 9 -26.65 -4.00 -4.36
CA LYS A 9 -25.60 -4.01 -5.38
C LYS A 9 -25.08 -5.45 -5.48
N GLU A 10 -25.10 -6.02 -6.68
CA GLU A 10 -24.39 -7.26 -6.97
C GLU A 10 -22.95 -7.14 -6.50
N ALA A 11 -22.42 -8.24 -5.94
CA ALA A 11 -21.02 -8.28 -5.51
C ALA A 11 -20.12 -7.93 -6.70
N ASP A 12 -19.19 -7.01 -6.50
CA ASP A 12 -18.22 -6.63 -7.54
C ASP A 12 -17.36 -7.88 -7.81
N PRO A 13 -17.23 -8.37 -9.06
CA PRO A 13 -16.40 -9.54 -9.37
C PRO A 13 -14.96 -9.40 -8.86
N SER A 14 -14.47 -8.17 -8.68
CA SER A 14 -13.17 -7.90 -8.05
C SER A 14 -13.05 -8.37 -6.60
N ASP A 15 -14.17 -8.50 -5.86
CA ASP A 15 -14.19 -9.08 -4.51
C ASP A 15 -13.88 -10.58 -4.55
N ALA A 16 -14.36 -11.30 -5.58
CA ALA A 16 -14.07 -12.72 -5.75
C ALA A 16 -12.58 -12.98 -6.07
N TYR A 17 -11.98 -12.17 -6.94
CA TYR A 17 -10.54 -12.27 -7.25
C TYR A 17 -9.66 -11.97 -6.03
N GLN A 18 -10.08 -11.06 -5.16
CA GLN A 18 -9.36 -10.76 -3.91
C GLN A 18 -9.46 -11.91 -2.90
N ILE A 19 -10.60 -12.60 -2.83
CA ILE A 19 -10.78 -13.79 -1.99
C ILE A 19 -9.89 -14.94 -2.47
N VAL A 20 -9.85 -15.19 -3.79
CA VAL A 20 -9.01 -16.23 -4.39
C VAL A 20 -7.54 -15.94 -4.12
N GLY A 21 -7.07 -14.72 -4.42
CA GLY A 21 -5.67 -14.33 -4.16
C GLY A 21 -5.31 -14.42 -2.67
N TYR A 22 -6.19 -13.95 -1.77
CA TYR A 22 -5.99 -14.07 -0.33
C TYR A 22 -5.80 -15.52 0.12
N GLN A 23 -6.67 -16.43 -0.35
CA GLN A 23 -6.60 -17.84 -0.01
C GLN A 23 -5.34 -18.50 -0.58
N GLU A 24 -4.95 -18.16 -1.80
CA GLU A 24 -3.73 -18.66 -2.44
C GLU A 24 -2.48 -18.25 -1.65
N TYR A 25 -2.36 -16.98 -1.27
CA TYR A 25 -1.23 -16.52 -0.46
C TYR A 25 -1.24 -17.12 0.95
N SER A 26 -2.41 -17.25 1.57
CA SER A 26 -2.55 -17.91 2.88
C SER A 26 -2.12 -19.38 2.80
N ASN A 27 -2.59 -20.11 1.78
CA ASN A 27 -2.21 -21.50 1.54
C ASN A 27 -0.70 -21.63 1.27
N ALA A 28 -0.12 -20.72 0.48
CA ALA A 28 1.32 -20.71 0.23
C ALA A 28 2.10 -20.56 1.54
N LEU A 29 1.71 -19.61 2.41
CA LEU A 29 2.36 -19.42 3.72
C LEU A 29 2.19 -20.64 4.63
N ASN A 30 0.99 -21.22 4.69
CA ASN A 30 0.69 -22.37 5.55
C ASN A 30 1.46 -23.64 5.17
N ASN A 31 1.85 -23.79 3.90
CA ASN A 31 2.59 -24.97 3.44
C ASN A 31 4.10 -24.71 3.33
N LEU A 32 4.50 -23.56 2.79
CA LEU A 32 5.92 -23.28 2.50
C LEU A 32 6.69 -22.85 3.74
N VAL A 33 6.08 -22.13 4.69
CA VAL A 33 6.79 -21.69 5.91
C VAL A 33 7.17 -22.89 6.80
N PRO A 34 6.28 -23.86 7.10
CA PRO A 34 6.69 -25.07 7.81
C PRO A 34 7.76 -25.86 7.05
N LEU A 35 7.59 -26.02 5.73
CA LEU A 35 8.53 -26.74 4.88
C LEU A 35 9.96 -26.18 5.01
N VAL A 36 10.14 -24.86 4.93
CA VAL A 36 11.49 -24.27 5.02
C VAL A 36 12.05 -24.25 6.44
N LYS A 37 11.20 -24.32 7.47
CA LYS A 37 11.63 -24.40 8.88
C LYS A 37 12.19 -25.77 9.24
N GLU A 38 11.66 -26.83 8.64
CA GLU A 38 12.07 -28.22 8.89
C GLU A 38 13.19 -28.68 7.95
N ALA A 39 13.45 -27.94 6.88
CA ALA A 39 14.44 -28.29 5.86
C ALA A 39 15.88 -28.06 6.31
N ASP A 40 16.76 -29.00 5.95
CA ASP A 40 18.20 -28.79 6.01
C ASP A 40 18.72 -27.98 4.81
N GLU A 41 19.99 -27.61 4.81
CA GLU A 41 20.57 -26.80 3.74
C GLU A 41 20.51 -27.48 2.37
N VAL A 42 20.62 -28.81 2.32
CA VAL A 42 20.56 -29.58 1.07
C VAL A 42 19.16 -29.49 0.48
N SER A 43 18.14 -29.68 1.30
CA SER A 43 16.74 -29.59 0.92
C SER A 43 16.36 -28.16 0.51
N LEU A 44 16.81 -27.15 1.26
CA LEU A 44 16.58 -25.74 0.90
C LEU A 44 17.18 -25.39 -0.48
N ARG A 45 18.38 -25.87 -0.78
CA ARG A 45 18.99 -25.69 -2.12
C ARG A 45 18.18 -26.38 -3.21
N ALA A 46 17.68 -27.59 -2.94
CA ALA A 46 16.83 -28.33 -3.88
C ALA A 46 15.51 -27.60 -4.15
N TYR A 47 14.80 -27.16 -3.10
CA TYR A 47 13.56 -26.39 -3.25
C TYR A 47 13.80 -25.09 -4.00
N ASN A 48 14.87 -24.37 -3.68
CA ASN A 48 15.20 -23.12 -4.36
C ASN A 48 15.46 -23.35 -5.86
N LYS A 49 16.13 -24.44 -6.22
CA LYS A 49 16.36 -24.82 -7.62
C LYS A 49 15.05 -25.14 -8.33
N ILE A 50 14.22 -26.02 -7.76
CA ILE A 50 12.93 -26.41 -8.33
C ILE A 50 12.08 -25.17 -8.64
N ILE A 51 11.94 -24.27 -7.67
CA ILE A 51 11.14 -23.04 -7.84
C ILE A 51 11.79 -22.08 -8.84
N SER A 52 13.12 -22.04 -8.94
CA SER A 52 13.82 -21.17 -9.90
C SER A 52 13.66 -21.64 -11.35
N ASP A 53 13.46 -22.94 -11.55
CA ASP A 53 13.25 -23.56 -12.86
C ASP A 53 11.79 -23.41 -13.34
N MET A 54 10.87 -22.93 -12.49
CA MET A 54 9.46 -22.69 -12.80
C MET A 54 9.22 -21.24 -13.24
N PRO A 55 9.06 -20.95 -14.55
CA PRO A 55 8.89 -19.58 -15.05
C PRO A 55 7.64 -18.87 -14.52
N GLU A 56 6.59 -19.60 -14.18
CA GLU A 56 5.34 -19.09 -13.63
C GLU A 56 5.46 -18.59 -12.18
N LEU A 57 6.48 -19.01 -11.44
CA LEU A 57 6.73 -18.60 -10.05
C LEU A 57 7.76 -17.47 -9.95
N VAL A 58 8.14 -16.90 -11.08
CA VAL A 58 9.03 -15.76 -11.14
C VAL A 58 8.35 -14.54 -10.54
N VAL A 59 9.03 -13.92 -9.58
CA VAL A 59 8.62 -12.66 -8.97
C VAL A 59 9.33 -11.53 -9.71
N TYR A 60 8.54 -10.66 -10.34
CA TYR A 60 9.07 -9.43 -10.91
C TYR A 60 9.01 -8.35 -9.84
N THR A 61 10.17 -7.95 -9.34
CA THR A 61 10.22 -6.77 -8.48
C THR A 61 9.94 -5.57 -9.36
N ASN A 62 9.07 -4.68 -8.88
CA ASN A 62 8.64 -3.54 -9.65
C ASN A 62 9.69 -2.43 -9.68
N LEU A 63 10.94 -2.70 -9.25
CA LEU A 63 11.97 -1.75 -8.82
C LEU A 63 11.93 -0.45 -9.60
N SER A 64 10.99 0.38 -9.17
CA SER A 64 10.42 1.49 -9.93
C SER A 64 10.50 1.27 -11.44
N ARG A 65 9.58 0.49 -12.06
CA ARG A 65 9.29 0.59 -13.49
C ARG A 65 9.27 2.08 -13.75
N ARG A 66 10.34 2.55 -14.38
CA ARG A 66 10.69 3.96 -14.50
C ARG A 66 9.37 4.62 -14.79
N PHE A 67 8.82 5.44 -13.88
CA PHE A 67 7.61 6.18 -14.19
C PHE A 67 7.92 6.73 -15.57
N ASN A 68 7.21 6.25 -16.62
CA ASN A 68 7.67 6.36 -18.01
C ASN A 68 7.56 7.82 -18.50
N LEU A 69 7.61 8.75 -17.55
CA LEU A 69 7.80 10.18 -17.64
C LEU A 69 9.09 10.56 -18.36
N PHE A 70 10.05 9.64 -18.56
CA PHE A 70 11.17 9.88 -19.48
C PHE A 70 10.71 10.10 -20.93
N GLN A 71 9.50 9.67 -21.30
CA GLN A 71 8.92 9.92 -22.62
C GLN A 71 8.04 11.18 -22.69
N THR A 72 7.51 11.68 -21.57
CA THR A 72 6.92 13.03 -21.54
C THR A 72 8.03 14.06 -21.41
N GLN A 73 8.19 14.91 -22.43
CA GLN A 73 9.08 16.06 -22.32
C GLN A 73 8.70 16.87 -21.07
N ASN A 74 9.66 17.19 -20.19
CA ASN A 74 9.46 17.95 -18.95
C ASN A 74 8.64 19.26 -19.15
N SER A 75 8.60 19.77 -20.38
CA SER A 75 7.84 20.93 -20.83
C SER A 75 6.32 20.72 -20.82
N SER A 76 5.80 19.50 -21.02
CA SER A 76 4.36 19.21 -21.03
C SER A 76 3.78 18.90 -19.64
N LEU A 77 4.63 18.75 -18.62
CA LEU A 77 4.20 18.52 -17.25
C LEU A 77 3.86 19.84 -16.55
N THR A 78 2.81 19.81 -15.71
CA THR A 78 2.51 20.93 -14.81
C THR A 78 3.70 21.20 -13.89
N PRO A 79 3.86 22.44 -13.37
CA PRO A 79 4.95 22.76 -12.44
C PRO A 79 5.01 21.81 -11.23
N LEU A 80 3.84 21.42 -10.72
CA LEU A 80 3.69 20.46 -9.63
C LEU A 80 4.29 19.10 -9.98
N LEU A 81 3.88 18.50 -11.10
CA LEU A 81 4.37 17.19 -11.53
C LEU A 81 5.86 17.21 -11.88
N ARG A 82 6.34 18.33 -12.44
CA ARG A 82 7.77 18.54 -12.70
C ARG A 82 8.59 18.54 -11.39
N ASN A 83 8.10 19.23 -10.36
CA ASN A 83 8.75 19.25 -9.05
C ASN A 83 8.74 17.86 -8.40
N THR A 84 7.61 17.14 -8.44
CA THR A 84 7.53 15.76 -7.94
C THR A 84 8.52 14.83 -8.66
N LEU A 85 8.65 14.95 -9.98
CA LEU A 85 9.61 14.17 -10.75
C LEU A 85 11.07 14.49 -10.38
N ASN A 86 11.39 15.75 -10.10
CA ASN A 86 12.71 16.14 -9.63
C ASN A 86 13.02 15.55 -8.25
N LEU A 87 12.06 15.60 -7.32
CA LEU A 87 12.19 14.97 -5.99
C LEU A 87 12.35 13.46 -6.10
N TYR A 88 11.59 12.82 -6.99
CA TYR A 88 11.75 11.40 -7.29
C TYR A 88 13.18 11.11 -7.71
N ARG A 89 13.75 11.84 -8.68
CA ARG A 89 15.14 11.63 -9.15
C ARG A 89 16.21 11.82 -8.07
N GLN A 90 15.93 12.64 -7.05
CA GLN A 90 16.83 12.92 -5.92
C GLN A 90 16.67 11.92 -4.75
N SER A 91 15.71 10.99 -4.83
CA SER A 91 15.47 10.00 -3.79
C SER A 91 16.71 9.15 -3.49
N SER A 92 17.07 9.05 -2.21
CA SER A 92 18.17 8.21 -1.71
C SER A 92 17.83 6.72 -1.67
N LEU A 93 16.55 6.41 -1.90
CA LEU A 93 15.98 5.06 -1.96
C LEU A 93 15.70 4.61 -3.40
N ASN A 94 16.08 5.41 -4.41
CA ASN A 94 16.00 4.99 -5.80
C ASN A 94 17.13 4.02 -6.17
N GLU A 95 16.79 3.03 -6.99
CA GLU A 95 17.80 2.20 -7.62
C GLU A 95 18.29 2.83 -8.93
N THR A 96 19.58 2.66 -9.21
CA THR A 96 20.30 3.28 -10.34
C THR A 96 20.57 2.31 -11.49
N SER A 97 20.19 1.03 -11.37
CA SER A 97 20.47 0.01 -12.38
C SER A 97 19.49 0.06 -13.55
N ASN A 98 20.03 -0.03 -14.78
CA ASN A 98 19.28 0.06 -16.04
C ASN A 98 19.08 -1.30 -16.75
N ASP A 99 19.42 -2.41 -16.11
CA ASP A 99 19.35 -3.74 -16.71
C ASP A 99 17.92 -4.34 -16.59
N ALA A 100 17.36 -4.77 -17.71
CA ALA A 100 16.01 -5.33 -17.78
C ALA A 100 15.88 -6.68 -17.06
N ASP A 101 16.96 -7.46 -16.99
CA ASP A 101 16.99 -8.73 -16.25
C ASP A 101 17.25 -8.50 -14.75
N ALA A 102 17.65 -7.29 -14.34
CA ALA A 102 17.89 -6.95 -12.94
C ALA A 102 16.62 -6.91 -12.08
N TYR A 103 15.43 -7.16 -12.64
CA TYR A 103 14.14 -7.14 -11.93
C TYR A 103 13.51 -8.52 -11.77
N ARG A 104 14.04 -9.53 -12.45
CA ARG A 104 13.56 -10.90 -12.35
C ARG A 104 14.11 -11.53 -11.07
N ARG A 105 13.24 -12.09 -10.24
CA ARG A 105 13.61 -12.82 -9.02
C ARG A 105 12.93 -14.18 -9.02
N SER A 106 13.61 -15.18 -8.47
CA SER A 106 13.11 -16.55 -8.40
C SER A 106 13.63 -17.25 -7.16
N GLY A 107 13.02 -18.39 -6.85
CA GLY A 107 13.40 -19.21 -5.71
C GLY A 107 12.42 -19.10 -4.54
N ILE A 108 12.53 -20.06 -3.61
CA ILE A 108 11.55 -20.28 -2.56
C ILE A 108 11.43 -19.09 -1.60
N GLY A 109 12.55 -18.42 -1.29
CA GLY A 109 12.55 -17.23 -0.45
C GLY A 109 11.76 -16.07 -1.07
N TRP A 110 11.86 -15.87 -2.39
CA TRP A 110 11.10 -14.83 -3.09
C TRP A 110 9.62 -15.15 -3.18
N LEU A 111 9.26 -16.42 -3.39
CA LEU A 111 7.87 -16.87 -3.42
C LEU A 111 7.18 -16.67 -2.05
N ILE A 112 7.82 -17.12 -0.97
CA ILE A 112 7.30 -16.92 0.40
C ILE A 112 7.21 -15.43 0.72
N ALA A 113 8.22 -14.64 0.35
CA ALA A 113 8.23 -13.21 0.56
C ALA A 113 7.08 -12.49 -0.15
N LEU A 114 6.79 -12.85 -1.41
CA LEU A 114 5.66 -12.31 -2.16
C LEU A 114 4.33 -12.68 -1.50
N ALA A 115 4.12 -13.96 -1.20
CA ALA A 115 2.90 -14.41 -0.53
C ALA A 115 2.68 -13.68 0.80
N ARG A 116 3.74 -13.45 1.57
CA ARG A 116 3.69 -12.71 2.82
C ARG A 116 3.30 -11.25 2.64
N LEU A 117 3.91 -10.58 1.65
CA LEU A 117 3.63 -9.18 1.35
C LEU A 117 2.18 -9.00 0.91
N GLU A 118 1.72 -9.79 -0.06
CA GLU A 118 0.38 -9.68 -0.63
C GLU A 118 -0.71 -10.08 0.37
N HIS A 119 -0.51 -11.18 1.11
CA HIS A 119 -1.43 -11.57 2.20
C HIS A 119 -1.55 -10.44 3.23
N GLY A 120 -0.43 -9.90 3.70
CA GLY A 120 -0.43 -8.81 4.67
C GLY A 120 -1.06 -7.52 4.14
N ALA A 121 -0.86 -7.19 2.86
CA ALA A 121 -1.49 -6.04 2.22
C ALA A 121 -3.03 -6.17 2.18
N ILE A 122 -3.54 -7.37 1.89
CA ILE A 122 -4.99 -7.65 1.93
C ILE A 122 -5.51 -7.56 3.37
N GLU A 123 -4.82 -8.13 4.35
CA GLU A 123 -5.20 -8.05 5.76
C GLU A 123 -5.35 -6.60 6.26
N ILE A 124 -4.38 -5.73 5.93
CA ILE A 124 -4.44 -4.29 6.26
C ILE A 124 -5.69 -3.64 5.65
N GLY A 125 -6.06 -4.03 4.42
CA GLY A 125 -7.16 -3.44 3.68
C GLY A 125 -8.55 -3.82 4.20
N TYR A 126 -8.69 -4.97 4.85
CA TYR A 126 -10.01 -5.59 5.07
C TYR A 126 -10.28 -6.08 6.49
N GLN A 127 -9.26 -6.30 7.31
CA GLN A 127 -9.42 -6.92 8.62
C GLN A 127 -9.08 -5.96 9.76
N THR A 128 -9.68 -6.20 10.93
CA THR A 128 -9.36 -5.52 12.19
C THR A 128 -8.46 -6.40 13.04
N ASN A 129 -7.55 -5.81 13.82
CA ASN A 129 -6.70 -6.53 14.79
C ASN A 129 -5.82 -7.62 14.17
N VAL A 130 -5.37 -7.41 12.93
CA VAL A 130 -4.41 -8.30 12.26
C VAL A 130 -2.97 -7.98 12.68
N SER A 131 -2.09 -8.97 12.52
CA SER A 131 -0.63 -8.80 12.58
C SER A 131 -0.12 -8.75 11.13
N PRO A 132 -0.05 -7.56 10.50
CA PRO A 132 0.23 -7.46 9.08
C PRO A 132 1.55 -8.13 8.73
N PHE A 133 1.57 -8.81 7.59
CA PHE A 133 2.72 -9.55 7.08
C PHE A 133 3.17 -10.74 7.97
N ASN A 134 2.42 -11.06 9.04
CA ASN A 134 2.66 -12.20 9.94
C ASN A 134 4.13 -12.38 10.35
N LEU A 135 4.72 -11.29 10.85
CA LEU A 135 6.17 -11.16 11.04
C LEU A 135 6.74 -12.11 12.10
N GLU A 136 5.91 -12.67 12.99
CA GLU A 136 6.29 -13.71 13.95
C GLU A 136 6.68 -15.02 13.28
N GLN A 137 6.17 -15.26 12.06
CA GLN A 137 6.46 -16.44 11.26
C GLN A 137 7.52 -16.17 10.18
N LEU A 138 8.16 -14.99 10.19
CA LEU A 138 9.19 -14.62 9.22
C LEU A 138 10.44 -15.49 9.42
N THR A 139 10.85 -16.23 8.39
CA THR A 139 12.05 -17.08 8.44
C THR A 139 13.26 -16.39 7.79
N LYS A 140 14.46 -16.91 8.09
CA LYS A 140 15.70 -16.41 7.50
C LYS A 140 15.74 -16.57 5.96
N VAL A 141 15.02 -17.54 5.41
CA VAL A 141 15.01 -17.86 3.98
C VAL A 141 14.37 -16.75 3.17
N GLU A 142 13.23 -16.21 3.59
CA GLU A 142 12.52 -15.15 2.87
C GLU A 142 12.88 -13.74 3.34
N THR A 143 13.51 -13.57 4.51
CA THR A 143 13.74 -12.23 5.10
C THR A 143 14.37 -11.22 4.13
N PRO A 144 15.47 -11.54 3.41
CA PRO A 144 16.08 -10.58 2.49
C PRO A 144 15.16 -10.21 1.32
N ALA A 145 14.46 -11.19 0.75
CA ALA A 145 13.51 -10.99 -0.34
C ALA A 145 12.29 -10.18 0.13
N PHE A 146 11.80 -10.45 1.34
CA PHE A 146 10.69 -9.73 1.95
C PHE A 146 11.04 -8.25 2.16
N LEU A 147 12.21 -7.94 2.70
CA LEU A 147 12.65 -6.55 2.88
C LEU A 147 12.78 -5.81 1.54
N ALA A 148 13.31 -6.48 0.51
CA ALA A 148 13.42 -5.90 -0.82
C ALA A 148 12.05 -5.60 -1.43
N LEU A 149 11.11 -6.56 -1.40
CA LEU A 149 9.74 -6.36 -1.88
C LEU A 149 9.00 -5.30 -1.08
N LEU A 150 9.18 -5.26 0.24
CA LEU A 150 8.52 -4.30 1.11
C LEU A 150 8.97 -2.86 0.84
N LEU A 151 10.28 -2.65 0.67
CA LEU A 151 10.83 -1.35 0.30
C LEU A 151 10.36 -0.94 -1.10
N ASP A 152 10.38 -1.87 -2.04
CA ASP A 152 9.96 -1.59 -3.40
C ASP A 152 8.46 -1.27 -3.50
N GLY A 153 7.62 -2.01 -2.79
CA GLY A 153 6.18 -1.76 -2.68
C GLY A 153 5.88 -0.41 -2.06
N ALA A 154 6.54 -0.07 -0.95
CA ALA A 154 6.38 1.22 -0.28
C ALA A 154 6.73 2.38 -1.22
N ARG A 155 7.90 2.29 -1.88
CA ARG A 155 8.40 3.29 -2.83
C ARG A 155 7.45 3.44 -4.03
N SER A 156 7.04 2.32 -4.63
CA SER A 156 6.18 2.31 -5.81
C SER A 156 4.82 2.93 -5.52
N HIS A 157 4.18 2.56 -4.41
CA HIS A 157 2.90 3.14 -4.01
C HIS A 157 3.03 4.62 -3.64
N TYR A 158 4.05 4.99 -2.88
CA TYR A 158 4.29 6.37 -2.47
C TYR A 158 4.42 7.30 -3.68
N TRP A 159 5.31 6.96 -4.62
CA TRP A 159 5.53 7.82 -5.78
C TRP A 159 4.37 7.80 -6.76
N ALA A 160 3.66 6.67 -6.90
CA ALA A 160 2.47 6.61 -7.73
C ALA A 160 1.38 7.54 -7.20
N MET A 161 1.20 7.61 -5.88
CA MET A 161 0.29 8.56 -5.26
C MET A 161 0.76 10.00 -5.45
N ASN A 162 2.03 10.29 -5.20
CA ASN A 162 2.56 11.66 -5.33
C ASN A 162 2.53 12.21 -6.76
N MET A 163 2.52 11.34 -7.78
CA MET A 163 2.40 11.74 -9.18
C MET A 163 0.95 11.86 -9.64
N ASP A 164 -0.02 11.50 -8.79
CA ASP A 164 -1.43 11.54 -9.12
C ASP A 164 -2.09 12.84 -8.65
N SER A 165 -2.80 13.50 -9.57
CA SER A 165 -3.60 14.69 -9.29
C SER A 165 -4.63 14.51 -8.17
N VAL A 166 -5.17 13.30 -7.99
CA VAL A 166 -6.14 13.00 -6.93
C VAL A 166 -5.54 13.22 -5.54
N THR A 167 -4.28 12.83 -5.33
CA THR A 167 -3.57 13.07 -4.07
C THR A 167 -3.51 14.56 -3.76
N HIS A 168 -3.21 15.38 -4.77
CA HIS A 168 -3.15 16.83 -4.58
C HIS A 168 -4.52 17.44 -4.32
N TYR A 169 -5.57 17.00 -5.02
CA TYR A 169 -6.93 17.45 -4.71
C TYR A 169 -7.38 17.08 -3.30
N LEU A 170 -6.94 15.92 -2.77
CA LEU A 170 -7.18 15.55 -1.37
C LEU A 170 -6.43 16.47 -0.40
N LEU A 171 -5.17 16.79 -0.69
CA LEU A 171 -4.35 17.67 0.15
C LEU A 171 -4.86 19.12 0.14
N ASP A 172 -5.36 19.59 -1.00
CA ASP A 172 -5.92 20.94 -1.17
C ASP A 172 -7.36 21.05 -0.63
N GLY A 173 -7.96 19.96 -0.16
CA GLY A 173 -9.36 19.94 0.28
C GLY A 173 -10.37 20.16 -0.85
N ASN A 174 -10.04 19.83 -2.10
CA ASN A 174 -10.89 20.05 -3.26
C ASN A 174 -11.96 18.93 -3.41
N VAL A 175 -12.93 18.95 -2.49
CA VAL A 175 -14.00 17.93 -2.39
C VAL A 175 -14.73 17.65 -3.71
N PRO A 176 -15.12 18.65 -4.53
CA PRO A 176 -15.84 18.40 -5.78
C PRO A 176 -15.07 17.57 -6.82
N LYS A 177 -13.73 17.53 -6.73
CA LYS A 177 -12.87 16.80 -7.69
C LYS A 177 -12.59 15.36 -7.31
N VAL A 178 -12.94 14.94 -6.09
CA VAL A 178 -12.63 13.59 -5.60
C VAL A 178 -13.88 12.98 -4.99
N SER A 179 -14.39 11.91 -5.62
CA SER A 179 -15.50 11.14 -5.05
C SER A 179 -15.08 10.43 -3.77
N ASP A 180 -16.03 10.19 -2.89
CA ASP A 180 -15.82 9.47 -1.62
C ASP A 180 -15.20 8.07 -1.82
N ARG A 181 -15.65 7.31 -2.82
CA ARG A 181 -15.06 6.00 -3.18
C ARG A 181 -13.58 6.14 -3.52
N THR A 182 -13.22 7.19 -4.27
CA THR A 182 -11.84 7.46 -4.65
C THR A 182 -11.03 7.91 -3.43
N ALA A 183 -11.55 8.82 -2.61
CA ALA A 183 -10.91 9.25 -1.37
C ALA A 183 -10.60 8.05 -0.45
N LEU A 184 -11.57 7.15 -0.26
CA LEU A 184 -11.39 5.94 0.55
C LEU A 184 -10.34 4.97 -0.03
N ALA A 185 -10.25 4.85 -1.36
CA ALA A 185 -9.21 4.06 -2.03
C ALA A 185 -7.81 4.65 -1.80
N TYR A 186 -7.64 5.98 -1.86
CA TYR A 186 -6.37 6.64 -1.57
C TYR A 186 -6.02 6.55 -0.08
N GLY A 187 -7.02 6.65 0.80
CA GLY A 187 -6.84 6.44 2.24
C GLY A 187 -6.36 5.02 2.55
N ARG A 188 -6.92 4.00 1.88
CA ARG A 188 -6.46 2.60 1.97
C ARG A 188 -5.00 2.47 1.57
N ARG A 189 -4.63 3.06 0.43
CA ARG A 189 -3.26 3.01 -0.08
C ARG A 189 -2.27 3.75 0.82
N ALA A 190 -2.68 4.87 1.40
CA ALA A 190 -1.88 5.61 2.38
C ALA A 190 -1.63 4.78 3.65
N VAL A 191 -2.65 4.10 4.17
CA VAL A 191 -2.49 3.17 5.32
C VAL A 191 -1.51 2.04 4.96
N LEU A 192 -1.66 1.44 3.78
CA LEU A 192 -0.75 0.37 3.33
C LEU A 192 0.71 0.83 3.31
N VAL A 193 1.00 1.99 2.71
CA VAL A 193 2.35 2.56 2.65
C VAL A 193 2.89 2.82 4.07
N GLN A 194 2.07 3.37 4.97
CA GLN A 194 2.46 3.60 6.36
C GLN A 194 2.84 2.31 7.09
N GLU A 195 2.07 1.24 6.92
CA GLU A 195 2.36 -0.07 7.52
C GLU A 195 3.60 -0.74 6.90
N MET A 196 3.85 -0.55 5.60
CA MET A 196 5.09 -1.00 4.97
C MET A 196 6.30 -0.26 5.57
N VAL A 197 6.24 1.07 5.70
CA VAL A 197 7.32 1.88 6.29
C VAL A 197 7.57 1.54 7.76
N LYS A 198 6.51 1.37 8.56
CA LYS A 198 6.63 0.92 9.96
C LYS A 198 7.32 -0.43 10.04
N THR A 199 6.93 -1.38 9.20
CA THR A 199 7.53 -2.71 9.14
C THR A 199 9.01 -2.66 8.73
N LEU A 200 9.36 -1.86 7.72
CA LEU A 200 10.75 -1.64 7.32
C LEU A 200 11.59 -1.10 8.48
N ASN A 201 11.09 -0.08 9.19
CA ASN A 201 11.79 0.47 10.34
C ASN A 201 11.96 -0.56 11.46
N ARG A 202 10.96 -1.41 11.67
CA ARG A 202 10.99 -2.45 12.72
C ARG A 202 12.02 -3.54 12.45
N ILE A 203 12.17 -3.98 11.20
CA ILE A 203 13.02 -5.13 10.84
C ILE A 203 14.40 -4.68 10.36
N ALA A 204 14.46 -3.64 9.55
CA ALA A 204 15.67 -3.19 8.86
C ALA A 204 16.09 -1.75 9.24
N GLY A 205 15.46 -1.14 10.25
CA GLY A 205 15.73 0.24 10.65
C GLY A 205 17.21 0.53 10.87
N GLN A 206 17.97 -0.39 11.46
CA GLN A 206 19.40 -0.20 11.70
C GLN A 206 20.25 -0.24 10.42
N GLN A 207 19.74 -0.83 9.34
CA GLN A 207 20.45 -1.00 8.07
C GLN A 207 20.38 0.26 7.20
N PHE A 208 19.42 1.15 7.45
CA PHE A 208 19.25 2.38 6.68
C PHE A 208 20.19 3.50 7.16
N THR A 209 20.72 4.24 6.18
CA THR A 209 21.46 5.48 6.44
C THR A 209 20.55 6.55 7.05
N PRO A 210 21.10 7.58 7.73
CA PRO A 210 20.29 8.69 8.26
C PRO A 210 19.41 9.37 7.19
N ALA A 211 19.93 9.57 5.98
CA ALA A 211 19.18 10.17 4.88
C ALA A 211 17.98 9.29 4.46
N GLN A 212 18.20 7.98 4.34
CA GLN A 212 17.13 7.02 4.02
C GLN A 212 16.06 6.95 5.11
N LYS A 213 16.46 7.01 6.38
CA LYS A 213 15.51 7.07 7.51
C LYS A 213 14.65 8.33 7.46
N GLN A 214 15.28 9.48 7.21
CA GLN A 214 14.57 10.74 7.07
C GLN A 214 13.59 10.70 5.89
N GLU A 215 14.01 10.10 4.78
CA GLU A 215 13.16 9.93 3.60
C GLU A 215 11.95 9.03 3.90
N LEU A 216 12.15 7.85 4.50
CA LEU A 216 11.05 6.96 4.92
C LEU A 216 10.10 7.66 5.91
N GLN A 217 10.64 8.43 6.85
CA GLN A 217 9.82 9.21 7.79
C GLN A 217 9.01 10.30 7.06
N SER A 218 9.59 10.94 6.04
CA SER A 218 8.88 11.89 5.19
C SER A 218 7.73 11.22 4.44
N TRP A 219 7.95 10.02 3.87
CA TRP A 219 6.90 9.25 3.21
C TRP A 219 5.76 8.93 4.18
N TYR A 220 6.09 8.47 5.39
CA TYR A 220 5.11 8.20 6.44
C TYR A 220 4.26 9.43 6.78
N ASN A 221 4.90 10.59 6.97
CA ASN A 221 4.25 11.84 7.32
C ASN A 221 3.36 12.37 6.18
N ASN A 222 3.82 12.25 4.93
CA ASN A 222 3.04 12.65 3.76
C ASN A 222 1.78 11.79 3.63
N MET A 223 1.87 10.48 3.89
CA MET A 223 0.70 9.60 3.91
C MET A 223 -0.27 9.94 5.04
N SER A 224 0.20 10.45 6.19
CA SER A 224 -0.70 11.00 7.22
C SER A 224 -1.52 12.18 6.69
N LYS A 225 -0.87 13.12 5.98
CA LYS A 225 -1.57 14.27 5.38
C LYS A 225 -2.60 13.84 4.33
N VAL A 226 -2.29 12.83 3.52
CA VAL A 226 -3.26 12.27 2.57
C VAL A 226 -4.46 11.70 3.32
N ARG A 227 -4.24 10.95 4.40
CA ARG A 227 -5.33 10.42 5.23
C ARG A 227 -6.18 11.52 5.84
N GLU A 228 -5.57 12.61 6.31
CA GLU A 228 -6.31 13.79 6.78
C GLU A 228 -7.20 14.34 5.64
N GLY A 229 -6.65 14.57 4.45
CA GLY A 229 -7.42 15.01 3.27
C GLY A 229 -8.60 14.09 2.94
N VAL A 230 -8.43 12.77 3.10
CA VAL A 230 -9.52 11.79 2.96
C VAL A 230 -10.59 11.97 4.05
N VAL A 231 -10.19 12.18 5.31
CA VAL A 231 -11.14 12.44 6.42
C VAL A 231 -12.00 13.67 6.10
N TYR A 232 -11.38 14.75 5.63
CA TYR A 232 -12.09 15.97 5.28
C TYR A 232 -13.02 15.79 4.08
N ASN A 233 -12.56 15.14 3.01
CA ASN A 233 -13.39 14.84 1.86
C ASN A 233 -14.64 14.05 2.26
N VAL A 234 -14.48 13.00 3.08
CA VAL A 234 -15.59 12.19 3.59
C VAL A 234 -16.51 13.03 4.48
N TYR A 235 -15.95 13.82 5.40
CA TYR A 235 -16.74 14.69 6.27
C TYR A 235 -17.61 15.65 5.46
N GLU A 236 -17.02 16.40 4.52
CA GLU A 236 -17.74 17.37 3.70
C GLU A 236 -18.80 16.72 2.81
N THR A 237 -18.49 15.55 2.24
CA THR A 237 -19.44 14.76 1.44
C THR A 237 -20.66 14.36 2.26
N TYR A 238 -20.46 13.99 3.52
CA TYR A 238 -21.53 13.44 4.37
C TYR A 238 -22.04 14.41 5.45
N LYS A 239 -21.60 15.68 5.49
CA LYS A 239 -21.83 16.61 6.62
C LYS A 239 -23.29 16.79 6.99
N VAL A 240 -24.20 16.85 6.00
CA VAL A 240 -25.64 16.98 6.23
C VAL A 240 -26.22 15.72 6.89
N ALA A 241 -25.76 14.55 6.46
CA ALA A 241 -26.15 13.28 7.06
C ALA A 241 -25.56 13.12 8.47
N ILE A 242 -24.31 13.54 8.68
CA ILE A 242 -23.64 13.54 10.00
C ILE A 242 -24.41 14.41 10.97
N ALA A 243 -24.78 15.63 10.57
CA ALA A 243 -25.53 16.56 11.41
C ALA A 243 -26.90 16.01 11.82
N LYS A 244 -27.55 15.22 10.95
CA LYS A 244 -28.89 14.66 11.20
C LYS A 244 -28.87 13.34 11.98
N LYS A 245 -27.91 12.47 11.72
CA LYS A 245 -27.91 11.07 12.20
C LYS A 245 -26.73 10.75 13.14
N GLY A 246 -25.72 11.61 13.23
CA GLY A 246 -24.46 11.32 13.90
C GLY A 246 -23.54 10.42 13.06
N ILE A 247 -22.22 10.61 13.20
CA ILE A 247 -21.21 9.89 12.40
C ILE A 247 -21.25 8.38 12.60
N ALA A 248 -21.58 7.91 13.81
CA ALA A 248 -21.70 6.48 14.14
C ALA A 248 -22.74 5.76 13.26
N ASN A 249 -23.77 6.47 12.82
CA ASN A 249 -24.90 5.92 12.05
C ASN A 249 -24.75 6.06 10.53
N ILE A 250 -23.58 6.52 10.06
CA ILE A 250 -23.25 6.54 8.63
C ILE A 250 -22.54 5.24 8.28
N ASP A 251 -23.04 4.56 7.23
CA ASP A 251 -22.39 3.39 6.65
C ASP A 251 -21.19 3.83 5.79
N LEU A 252 -20.03 3.98 6.43
CA LEU A 252 -18.76 4.18 5.74
C LEU A 252 -18.14 2.82 5.42
N ARG A 253 -18.20 2.42 4.15
CA ARG A 253 -17.56 1.17 3.66
C ARG A 253 -16.13 1.46 3.25
N GLY A 254 -15.15 0.83 3.90
CA GLY A 254 -13.73 1.09 3.64
C GLY A 254 -12.81 0.17 4.42
N CYS A 255 -11.50 0.47 4.45
CA CYS A 255 -10.55 -0.29 5.27
C CYS A 255 -10.81 -0.03 6.76
N PRO A 256 -10.86 -1.06 7.63
CA PRO A 256 -11.24 -0.84 9.02
C PRO A 256 -10.33 0.14 9.79
N PRO A 257 -8.98 0.06 9.70
CA PRO A 257 -8.10 1.10 10.23
C PRO A 257 -8.42 2.52 9.74
N LEU A 258 -8.69 2.68 8.44
CA LEU A 258 -9.04 3.98 7.85
C LEU A 258 -10.38 4.49 8.38
N VAL A 259 -11.42 3.66 8.35
CA VAL A 259 -12.78 4.01 8.79
C VAL A 259 -12.79 4.33 10.27
N SER A 260 -12.10 3.55 11.10
CA SER A 260 -11.93 3.81 12.52
C SER A 260 -11.23 5.16 12.75
N GLY A 261 -10.13 5.42 12.02
CA GLY A 261 -9.44 6.70 12.04
C GLY A 261 -10.35 7.88 11.68
N ILE A 262 -11.06 7.80 10.56
CA ILE A 262 -12.01 8.84 10.11
C ILE A 262 -13.07 9.12 11.18
N ARG A 263 -13.69 8.08 11.74
CA ARG A 263 -14.70 8.25 12.79
C ARG A 263 -14.10 8.93 14.01
N SER A 264 -12.94 8.46 14.47
CA SER A 264 -12.25 9.02 15.64
C SER A 264 -11.88 10.49 15.46
N ASP A 265 -11.36 10.85 14.30
CA ASP A 265 -10.92 12.22 14.00
C ASP A 265 -12.10 13.19 13.87
N ILE A 266 -13.20 12.75 13.26
CA ILE A 266 -14.44 13.53 13.17
C ILE A 266 -15.05 13.71 14.58
N ILE A 267 -15.16 12.64 15.38
CA ILE A 267 -15.71 12.69 16.76
C ILE A 267 -14.87 13.64 17.62
N SER A 268 -13.55 13.54 17.51
CA SER A 268 -12.62 14.36 18.29
C SER A 268 -12.51 15.81 17.80
N ARG A 269 -13.26 16.20 16.75
CA ARG A 269 -13.12 17.50 16.05
C ARG A 269 -11.68 17.79 15.60
N ARG A 270 -10.92 16.72 15.35
CA ARG A 270 -9.54 16.75 14.85
C ARG A 270 -9.46 16.80 13.34
N ALA A 271 -10.60 16.71 12.65
CA ALA A 271 -10.75 17.14 11.26
C ALA A 271 -10.60 18.68 11.16
N ARG A 272 -9.44 19.21 11.56
CA ARG A 272 -8.98 20.56 11.28
C ARG A 272 -7.89 20.42 10.25
N ILE A 273 -8.27 20.54 8.98
CA ILE A 273 -7.29 20.72 7.92
C ILE A 273 -7.07 22.22 7.79
N SER A 274 -5.82 22.64 7.94
CA SER A 274 -5.42 23.99 7.60
C SER A 274 -5.58 24.17 6.10
N ILE A 275 -6.65 24.84 5.69
CA ILE A 275 -6.72 25.46 4.38
C ILE A 275 -5.80 26.68 4.51
N THR A 276 -4.64 26.66 3.88
CA THR A 276 -3.91 27.91 3.64
C THR A 276 -4.81 28.77 2.75
N GLU A 277 -5.34 29.85 3.31
CA GLU A 277 -6.03 30.92 2.58
C GLU A 277 -5.15 31.53 1.49
#